data_AF-A0A7S2YIY6-F1
#
_entry.id   AF-A0A7S2YIY6-F1
#
_cell.length_a   1.000
_cell.length_b   1.000
_cell.length_c   1.000
_cell.angle_alpha   90.00
_cell.angle_beta   90.00
_cell.angle_gamma   90.00
#
_symmetry.space_group_name_H-M   'P 1'
#
loop_
_entity.id
_entity.type
_entity.pdbx_description
1 polymer ?
#
loop_
_entity_poly.entity_id
_entity_poly.type
_entity_poly.pdbx_seq_one_letter_code
_entity_poly.pdbx_strand_id
1 'polypeptide(L)'
;MQMKADSIDGIYDTLKDCAVISKYAGGIGLAIHKVRASQSYIKGTNGTSNGIVPMLRVFNNTARYVDQGGGKRKGSIAIYLEPWHADIMAFLDLRKNHGNESDRARDLFYALWIPDLFMERVKSHGNWSLLCPHECPGLQECYGEEFKQLYERYEREGKARQTIPAHQLWFAILDSQVETGTPYMLFKDACNSKSNQKNVG
;
A
#
# COMPACT_ATOMS: atom_id res chain seq x y z
N MET A 1 6.18 10.05 -4.00
CA MET A 1 5.40 10.01 -5.25
C MET A 1 4.18 9.11 -5.06
N GLN A 2 3.12 9.33 -5.83
CA GLN A 2 1.93 8.48 -5.82
C GLN A 2 1.82 7.75 -7.17
N MET A 3 1.25 6.55 -7.16
CA MET A 3 0.82 5.86 -8.38
C MET A 3 -0.02 6.81 -9.26
N LYS A 4 0.26 6.90 -10.56
CA LYS A 4 -0.46 7.83 -11.45
C LYS A 4 -1.93 7.47 -11.61
N ALA A 5 -2.22 6.24 -12.00
CA ALA A 5 -3.58 5.74 -12.20
C ALA A 5 -3.68 4.23 -11.91
N ASP A 6 -4.90 3.77 -11.62
CA ASP A 6 -5.27 2.34 -11.53
C ASP A 6 -5.51 1.76 -12.93
N SER A 7 -4.46 1.76 -13.75
CA SER A 7 -4.45 1.24 -15.12
C SER A 7 -3.06 0.73 -15.47
N ILE A 8 -2.94 -0.13 -16.49
CA ILE A 8 -1.64 -0.61 -16.98
C ILE A 8 -0.75 0.57 -17.36
N ASP A 9 -1.26 1.52 -18.14
CA ASP A 9 -0.50 2.70 -18.55
C ASP A 9 -0.01 3.51 -17.34
N GLY A 10 -0.90 3.77 -16.36
CA GLY A 10 -0.53 4.49 -15.14
C GLY A 10 0.52 3.77 -14.29
N ILE A 11 0.43 2.44 -14.20
CA ILE A 11 1.39 1.59 -13.47
C ILE A 11 2.75 1.60 -14.16
N TYR A 12 2.79 1.40 -15.48
CA TYR A 12 4.04 1.35 -16.24
C TYR A 12 4.69 2.73 -16.39
N ASP A 13 3.92 3.81 -16.48
CA ASP A 13 4.45 5.17 -16.44
C ASP A 13 5.06 5.48 -15.07
N THR A 14 4.43 5.04 -13.98
CA THR A 14 4.99 5.18 -12.62
C THR A 14 6.27 4.35 -12.48
N LEU A 15 6.29 3.12 -13.01
CA LEU A 15 7.47 2.25 -13.02
C LEU A 15 8.63 2.87 -13.79
N LYS A 16 8.35 3.47 -14.97
CA LYS A 16 9.32 4.21 -15.76
C LYS A 16 9.92 5.36 -14.97
N ASP A 17 9.09 6.17 -14.31
CA ASP A 17 9.57 7.26 -13.45
C ASP A 17 10.46 6.73 -12.32
N CYS A 18 10.08 5.62 -11.68
CA CYS A 18 10.90 4.99 -10.66
C CYS A 18 12.26 4.51 -11.20
N ALA A 19 12.28 3.89 -12.38
CA ALA A 19 13.52 3.46 -13.02
C ALA A 19 14.43 4.66 -13.36
N VAL A 20 13.87 5.75 -13.88
CA VAL A 20 14.61 6.98 -14.20
C VAL A 20 15.18 7.59 -12.93
N ILE A 21 14.41 7.70 -11.84
CA ILE A 21 14.90 8.26 -10.57
C ILE A 21 16.00 7.37 -9.97
N SER A 22 15.81 6.04 -9.98
CA SER A 22 16.80 5.08 -9.44
C SER A 22 18.12 5.14 -10.21
N LYS A 23 18.08 5.35 -11.54
CA LYS A 23 19.28 5.53 -12.39
C LYS A 23 20.17 6.68 -11.88
N TYR A 24 19.59 7.74 -11.34
CA TYR A 24 20.31 8.89 -10.79
C TYR A 24 20.56 8.78 -9.28
N ALA A 25 20.59 7.56 -8.76
CA ALA A 25 20.84 7.26 -7.35
C ALA A 25 19.79 7.78 -6.34
N GLY A 26 18.59 8.14 -6.81
CA GLY A 26 17.49 8.59 -5.96
C GLY A 26 16.80 7.45 -5.21
N GLY A 27 16.52 7.64 -3.92
CA GLY A 27 15.61 6.79 -3.15
C GLY A 27 14.15 7.21 -3.37
N ILE A 28 13.22 6.26 -3.37
CA ILE A 28 11.83 6.49 -3.76
C ILE A 28 10.89 6.06 -2.65
N GLY A 29 9.94 6.94 -2.28
CA GLY A 29 8.73 6.56 -1.55
C GLY A 29 7.53 6.58 -2.49
N LEU A 30 6.87 5.44 -2.67
CA LEU A 30 5.76 5.24 -3.62
C LEU A 30 4.48 4.83 -2.89
N ALA A 31 3.47 5.69 -2.92
CA ALA A 31 2.12 5.38 -2.44
C ALA A 31 1.31 4.65 -3.53
N ILE A 32 0.82 3.44 -3.20
CA ILE A 32 0.07 2.58 -4.13
C ILE A 32 -1.41 2.40 -3.76
N HIS A 33 -1.92 3.21 -2.83
CA HIS A 33 -3.26 3.08 -2.23
C HIS A 33 -4.41 3.00 -3.25
N LYS A 34 -4.25 3.58 -4.45
CA LYS A 34 -5.27 3.62 -5.50
C LYS A 34 -5.34 2.37 -6.38
N VAL A 35 -4.35 1.47 -6.32
CA VAL A 35 -4.32 0.27 -7.16
C VAL A 35 -5.36 -0.72 -6.66
N ARG A 36 -6.21 -1.24 -7.55
CA ARG A 36 -7.26 -2.19 -7.16
C ARG A 36 -6.70 -3.48 -6.54
N ALA A 37 -7.43 -4.02 -5.57
CA ALA A 37 -7.08 -5.26 -4.90
C ALA A 37 -7.23 -6.51 -5.80
N SER A 38 -6.76 -7.65 -5.31
CA SER A 38 -6.99 -8.96 -5.94
C SER A 38 -8.49 -9.26 -6.09
N GLN A 39 -8.90 -10.01 -7.11
CA GLN A 39 -10.32 -10.32 -7.41
C GLN A 39 -11.21 -9.14 -7.83
N SER A 40 -10.67 -7.92 -7.98
CA SER A 40 -11.44 -6.79 -8.53
C SER A 40 -11.72 -6.94 -10.02
N TYR A 41 -12.96 -6.66 -10.43
CA TYR A 41 -13.37 -6.75 -11.83
C TYR A 41 -12.58 -5.78 -12.73
N ILE A 42 -12.26 -6.23 -13.95
CA ILE A 42 -11.60 -5.44 -14.98
C ILE A 42 -12.52 -5.39 -16.21
N LYS A 43 -13.18 -4.24 -16.39
CA LYS A 43 -14.15 -4.03 -17.49
C LYS A 43 -13.54 -4.25 -18.89
N GLY A 44 -12.29 -3.84 -19.11
CA GLY A 44 -11.66 -3.90 -20.45
C GLY A 44 -11.31 -5.31 -20.93
N THR A 45 -10.93 -6.21 -20.02
CA THR A 45 -10.53 -7.59 -20.34
C THR A 45 -11.58 -8.62 -19.92
N ASN A 46 -12.67 -8.19 -19.28
CA ASN A 46 -13.68 -9.03 -18.66
C ASN A 46 -13.10 -10.06 -17.67
N GLY A 47 -11.97 -9.72 -17.03
CA GLY A 47 -11.27 -10.58 -16.08
C GLY A 47 -11.27 -10.02 -14.66
N THR A 48 -10.52 -10.67 -13.78
CA THR A 48 -10.27 -10.21 -12.40
C THR A 48 -8.82 -9.79 -12.21
N SER A 49 -8.60 -8.83 -11.33
CA SER A 49 -7.27 -8.34 -10.94
C SER A 49 -6.53 -9.38 -10.12
N ASN A 50 -5.22 -9.49 -10.35
CA ASN A 50 -4.33 -10.29 -9.51
C ASN A 50 -3.83 -9.51 -8.27
N GLY A 51 -4.26 -8.26 -8.10
CA GLY A 51 -3.94 -7.41 -6.96
C GLY A 51 -2.53 -6.85 -6.98
N ILE A 52 -2.09 -6.36 -5.81
CA ILE A 52 -0.83 -5.61 -5.71
C ILE A 52 0.42 -6.51 -5.72
N VAL A 53 0.32 -7.79 -5.35
CA VAL A 53 1.49 -8.68 -5.20
C VAL A 53 2.25 -8.86 -6.53
N PRO A 54 1.61 -9.25 -7.66
CA PRO A 54 2.32 -9.38 -8.94
C PRO A 54 2.86 -8.05 -9.45
N MET A 55 2.12 -6.95 -9.25
CA MET A 55 2.59 -5.60 -9.59
C MET A 55 3.88 -5.27 -8.85
N LEU A 56 3.92 -5.49 -7.53
CA LEU A 56 5.09 -5.20 -6.71
C LEU A 56 6.28 -6.08 -7.06
N ARG A 57 6.09 -7.28 -7.59
CA ARG A 57 7.19 -8.09 -8.14
C ARG A 57 7.84 -7.47 -9.37
N VAL A 58 7.08 -6.77 -10.21
CA VAL A 58 7.65 -6.00 -11.33
C VAL A 58 8.52 -4.86 -10.78
N PHE A 59 8.02 -4.09 -9.80
CA PHE A 59 8.81 -3.04 -9.13
C PHE A 59 10.05 -3.60 -8.44
N ASN A 60 9.96 -4.76 -7.79
CA ASN A 60 11.09 -5.46 -7.17
C ASN A 60 12.19 -5.76 -8.19
N ASN A 61 11.82 -6.35 -9.32
CA ASN A 61 12.78 -6.69 -10.37
C ASN A 61 13.39 -5.45 -11.02
N THR A 62 12.61 -4.36 -11.18
CA THR A 62 13.14 -3.07 -11.63
C THR A 62 14.14 -2.48 -10.63
N ALA A 63 13.87 -2.53 -9.33
CA ALA A 63 14.79 -2.05 -8.29
C ALA A 63 16.12 -2.83 -8.28
N ARG A 64 16.07 -4.14 -8.57
CA ARG A 64 17.27 -4.98 -8.75
C ARG A 64 18.03 -4.66 -10.03
N TYR A 65 17.32 -4.43 -11.12
CA TYR A 65 17.91 -4.20 -12.44
C TYR A 65 18.59 -2.82 -12.52
N VAL A 66 17.94 -1.78 -12.01
CA VAL A 66 18.47 -0.42 -11.99
C VAL A 66 19.25 -0.19 -10.71
N ASP A 67 20.38 -0.89 -10.58
CA ASP A 67 21.38 -0.55 -9.56
C ASP A 67 22.05 0.79 -9.93
N GLN A 68 22.42 1.56 -8.91
CA GLN A 68 22.83 2.96 -9.05
C GLN A 68 24.24 3.08 -9.68
N GLY A 69 24.37 2.76 -10.96
CA GLY A 69 25.57 3.00 -11.76
C GLY A 69 26.74 2.06 -11.46
N GLY A 70 26.51 0.74 -11.51
CA GLY A 70 27.58 -0.27 -11.50
C GLY A 70 27.85 -0.86 -10.12
N GLY A 71 26.80 -1.18 -9.37
CA GLY A 71 26.88 -1.91 -8.10
C GLY A 71 27.18 -1.07 -6.86
N LYS A 72 27.26 0.27 -6.97
CA LYS A 72 27.57 1.15 -5.82
C LYS A 72 26.46 1.18 -4.76
N ARG A 73 25.19 1.02 -5.16
CA ARG A 73 24.03 0.92 -4.25
C ARG A 73 22.83 0.30 -4.98
N LYS A 74 22.12 -0.60 -4.31
CA LYS A 74 20.87 -1.17 -4.84
C LYS A 74 19.79 -0.08 -4.93
N GLY A 75 18.96 -0.12 -5.97
CA GLY A 75 17.77 0.73 -6.05
C GLY A 75 16.92 0.57 -4.78
N SER A 76 16.40 1.67 -4.24
CA SER A 76 15.68 1.68 -2.97
C SER A 76 14.29 2.28 -3.16
N ILE A 77 13.27 1.42 -3.12
CA ILE A 77 11.86 1.82 -3.24
C ILE A 77 11.12 1.39 -1.98
N ALA A 78 10.59 2.36 -1.24
CA ALA A 78 9.68 2.15 -0.11
C ALA A 78 8.23 2.28 -0.59
N ILE A 79 7.47 1.19 -0.45
CA ILE A 79 6.07 1.12 -0.83
C ILE A 79 5.20 1.47 0.37
N TYR A 80 4.29 2.43 0.18
CA TYR A 80 3.33 2.87 1.19
C TYR A 80 1.95 2.30 0.87
N LEU A 81 1.33 1.67 1.86
CA LEU A 81 -0.03 1.15 1.79
C LEU A 81 -0.84 1.57 3.02
N GLU A 82 -2.13 1.90 2.83
CA GLU A 82 -3.03 2.16 3.96
C GLU A 82 -3.64 0.83 4.45
N PRO A 83 -3.82 0.65 5.77
CA PRO A 83 -4.20 -0.66 6.34
C PRO A 83 -5.62 -1.12 6.01
N TRP A 84 -6.46 -0.27 5.41
CA TRP A 84 -7.79 -0.68 4.92
C TRP A 84 -7.73 -1.43 3.58
N HIS A 85 -6.60 -1.43 2.88
CA HIS A 85 -6.52 -2.04 1.55
C HIS A 85 -6.73 -3.57 1.61
N ALA A 86 -7.54 -4.13 0.71
CA ALA A 86 -7.92 -5.54 0.80
C ALA A 86 -6.77 -6.55 0.64
N ASP A 87 -5.67 -6.16 -0.02
CA ASP A 87 -4.45 -6.99 -0.11
C ASP A 87 -3.46 -6.75 1.06
N ILE A 88 -3.84 -6.09 2.15
CA ILE A 88 -2.92 -5.69 3.23
C ILE A 88 -2.21 -6.88 3.90
N MET A 89 -2.90 -8.01 4.07
CA MET A 89 -2.30 -9.20 4.68
C MET A 89 -1.17 -9.75 3.81
N ALA A 90 -1.42 -9.87 2.49
CA ALA A 90 -0.41 -10.30 1.54
C ALA A 90 0.75 -9.29 1.44
N PHE A 91 0.48 -7.99 1.57
CA PHE A 91 1.50 -6.95 1.61
C PHE A 91 2.48 -7.12 2.77
N LEU A 92 2.00 -7.50 3.96
CA LEU A 92 2.83 -7.72 5.15
C LEU A 92 3.74 -8.96 5.02
N ASP A 93 3.41 -9.88 4.11
CA ASP A 93 4.17 -11.11 3.88
C ASP A 93 5.27 -10.95 2.81
N LEU A 94 5.24 -9.89 2.00
CA LEU A 94 6.11 -9.74 0.82
C LEU A 94 7.61 -9.76 1.12
N ARG A 95 8.01 -9.35 2.33
CA ARG A 95 9.42 -9.32 2.76
C ARG A 95 9.83 -10.54 3.59
N LYS A 96 8.89 -11.39 4.01
CA LYS A 96 9.19 -12.56 4.84
C LYS A 96 10.15 -13.51 4.13
N ASN A 97 11.01 -14.17 4.88
CA ASN A 97 12.04 -15.04 4.28
C ASN A 97 11.44 -16.37 3.83
N HIS A 98 10.49 -16.91 4.60
CA HIS A 98 9.77 -18.14 4.27
C HIS A 98 8.58 -17.88 3.34
N GLY A 99 8.03 -18.97 2.76
CA GLY A 99 6.90 -18.98 1.83
C GLY A 99 7.30 -19.01 0.35
N ASN A 100 6.31 -18.89 -0.53
CA ASN A 100 6.51 -19.07 -1.98
C ASN A 100 7.17 -17.84 -2.62
N GLU A 101 8.22 -18.05 -3.42
CA GLU A 101 8.93 -16.99 -4.14
C GLU A 101 8.03 -16.19 -5.11
N SER A 102 6.96 -16.80 -5.62
CA SER A 102 6.00 -16.07 -6.47
C SER A 102 5.25 -14.96 -5.74
N ASP A 103 5.30 -14.96 -4.41
CA ASP A 103 4.53 -14.09 -3.52
C ASP A 103 5.46 -13.21 -2.68
N ARG A 104 6.70 -12.97 -3.16
CA ARG A 104 7.74 -12.23 -2.44
C ARG A 104 8.35 -11.13 -3.29
N ALA A 105 8.72 -10.03 -2.65
CA ALA A 105 9.35 -8.86 -3.24
C ALA A 105 10.34 -8.22 -2.25
N ARG A 106 11.36 -9.01 -1.86
CA ARG A 106 12.25 -8.70 -0.72
C ARG A 106 13.23 -7.56 -0.95
N ASP A 107 13.45 -7.13 -2.20
CA ASP A 107 14.32 -6.00 -2.53
C ASP A 107 13.60 -4.64 -2.39
N LEU A 108 12.29 -4.66 -2.10
CA LEU A 108 11.52 -3.46 -1.74
C LEU A 108 11.51 -3.24 -0.22
N PHE A 109 11.25 -2.00 0.17
CA PHE A 109 10.92 -1.63 1.55
C PHE A 109 9.42 -1.39 1.67
N TYR A 110 8.88 -1.59 2.88
CA TYR A 110 7.44 -1.53 3.13
C TYR A 110 7.14 -0.55 4.25
N ALA A 111 6.07 0.21 4.08
CA ALA A 111 5.60 1.22 5.01
C ALA A 111 4.08 1.23 5.06
N LEU A 112 3.55 1.48 6.26
CA LEU A 112 2.13 1.70 6.48
C LEU A 112 1.85 3.19 6.65
N TRP A 113 0.79 3.64 5.97
CA TRP A 113 0.23 4.97 6.09
C TRP A 113 -1.08 4.86 6.87
N ILE A 114 -1.00 5.03 8.19
CA ILE A 114 -2.00 4.56 9.14
C ILE A 114 -2.96 5.70 9.51
N PRO A 115 -4.26 5.59 9.22
CA PRO A 115 -5.25 6.52 9.76
C PRO A 115 -5.47 6.28 11.26
N ASP A 116 -5.78 7.33 12.01
CA ASP A 116 -6.04 7.28 13.45
C ASP A 116 -7.20 6.33 13.75
N LEU A 117 -8.21 6.27 12.87
CA LEU A 117 -9.35 5.34 12.97
C LEU A 117 -8.90 3.89 13.13
N PHE A 118 -7.85 3.45 12.43
CA PHE A 118 -7.35 2.08 12.58
C PHE A 118 -6.87 1.84 14.01
N MET A 119 -6.10 2.78 14.57
CA MET A 119 -5.59 2.69 15.94
C MET A 119 -6.71 2.78 16.98
N GLU A 120 -7.75 3.60 16.74
CA GLU A 120 -8.97 3.64 17.54
C GLU A 120 -9.68 2.28 17.56
N ARG A 121 -9.82 1.62 16.41
CA ARG A 121 -10.45 0.30 16.28
C ARG A 121 -9.62 -0.80 16.94
N VAL A 122 -8.28 -0.75 16.84
CA VAL A 122 -7.39 -1.66 17.58
C VAL A 122 -7.58 -1.50 19.09
N LYS A 123 -7.54 -0.27 19.61
CA LYS A 123 -7.65 0.02 21.05
C LYS A 123 -9.01 -0.37 21.64
N SER A 124 -10.09 -0.21 20.85
CA SER A 124 -11.46 -0.53 21.26
C SER A 124 -11.87 -1.98 20.99
N HIS A 125 -10.95 -2.83 20.53
CA HIS A 125 -11.24 -4.21 20.09
C HIS A 125 -12.35 -4.28 19.02
N GLY A 126 -12.45 -3.26 18.18
CA GLY A 126 -13.43 -3.17 17.11
C GLY A 126 -13.07 -4.00 15.88
N ASN A 127 -13.98 -4.00 14.91
CA ASN A 127 -13.77 -4.59 13.59
C ASN A 127 -13.13 -3.57 12.64
N TRP A 128 -12.43 -4.12 11.64
CA TRP A 128 -11.76 -3.42 10.56
C TRP A 128 -12.17 -4.01 9.22
N SER A 129 -12.71 -3.16 8.35
CA SER A 129 -13.14 -3.52 7.00
C SER A 129 -12.03 -3.33 5.98
N LEU A 130 -11.81 -4.37 5.20
CA LEU A 130 -10.86 -4.41 4.09
C LEU A 130 -11.58 -4.06 2.79
N LEU A 131 -11.12 -2.99 2.13
CA LEU A 131 -11.78 -2.33 1.01
C LEU A 131 -10.89 -2.37 -0.25
N CYS A 132 -11.54 -2.40 -1.42
CA CYS A 132 -10.86 -2.19 -2.69
C CYS A 132 -11.03 -0.73 -3.14
N PRO A 133 -9.95 -0.02 -3.50
CA PRO A 133 -10.04 1.41 -3.89
C PRO A 133 -10.86 1.65 -5.16
N HIS A 134 -11.00 0.64 -6.03
CA HIS A 134 -11.89 0.71 -7.19
C HIS A 134 -13.39 0.73 -6.81
N GLU A 135 -13.75 0.08 -5.71
CA GLU A 135 -15.13 -0.02 -5.20
C GLU A 135 -15.43 1.10 -4.17
N CYS A 136 -14.38 1.55 -3.47
CA CYS A 136 -14.39 2.55 -2.42
C CYS A 136 -13.38 3.68 -2.73
N PRO A 137 -13.61 4.49 -3.77
CA PRO A 137 -12.68 5.54 -4.17
C PRO A 137 -12.61 6.70 -3.16
N GLY A 138 -11.49 7.41 -3.14
CA GLY A 138 -11.33 8.67 -2.39
C GLY A 138 -10.76 8.52 -0.97
N LEU A 139 -10.68 7.31 -0.43
CA LEU A 139 -10.10 7.08 0.91
C LEU A 139 -8.65 7.57 1.03
N GLN A 140 -7.87 7.48 -0.05
CA GLN A 140 -6.49 7.95 -0.10
C GLN A 140 -6.35 9.47 -0.27
N GLU A 141 -7.45 10.18 -0.55
CA GLU A 141 -7.47 11.62 -0.86
C GLU A 141 -7.99 12.47 0.31
N CYS A 142 -8.49 11.83 1.36
CA CYS A 142 -8.93 12.51 2.58
C CYS A 142 -8.23 11.93 3.82
N TYR A 143 -8.30 12.66 4.93
CA TYR A 143 -7.70 12.27 6.22
C TYR A 143 -8.58 12.75 7.39
N GLY A 144 -8.28 12.29 8.61
CA GLY A 144 -9.00 12.65 9.82
C GLY A 144 -10.49 12.34 9.76
N GLU A 145 -11.33 13.32 10.13
CA GLU A 145 -12.78 13.14 10.22
C GLU A 145 -13.44 12.86 8.87
N GLU A 146 -12.95 13.47 7.78
CA GLU A 146 -13.48 13.20 6.43
C GLU A 146 -13.21 11.75 6.01
N PHE A 147 -12.00 11.25 6.29
CA PHE A 147 -11.67 9.84 6.08
C PHE A 147 -12.58 8.92 6.89
N LYS A 148 -12.79 9.22 8.17
CA LYS A 148 -13.63 8.42 9.07
C LYS A 148 -15.07 8.31 8.54
N GLN A 149 -15.68 9.43 8.18
CA GLN A 149 -17.04 9.47 7.64
C GLN A 149 -17.16 8.69 6.32
N LEU A 150 -16.19 8.85 5.41
CA LEU A 150 -16.16 8.14 4.14
C LEU A 150 -16.01 6.63 4.33
N TYR A 151 -15.09 6.22 5.20
CA TYR A 151 -14.85 4.82 5.52
C TYR A 151 -16.08 4.15 6.13
N GLU A 152 -16.68 4.75 7.16
CA GLU A 152 -17.86 4.21 7.84
C GLU A 152 -19.11 4.23 6.95
N ARG A 153 -19.18 5.14 5.97
CA ARG A 153 -20.21 5.07 4.92
C ARG A 153 -20.05 3.80 4.09
N TYR A 154 -18.84 3.48 3.63
CA TYR A 154 -18.60 2.25 2.87
C TYR A 154 -18.85 0.97 3.68
N GLU A 155 -18.56 0.99 4.99
CA GLU A 155 -18.96 -0.11 5.89
C GLU A 155 -20.50 -0.30 5.89
N ARG A 156 -21.26 0.78 6.05
CA ARG A 156 -22.75 0.74 6.05
C ARG A 156 -23.36 0.31 4.71
N GLU A 157 -22.70 0.66 3.60
CA GLU A 157 -23.10 0.23 2.25
C GLU A 157 -22.75 -1.24 1.94
N GLY A 158 -22.09 -1.95 2.87
CA GLY A 158 -21.71 -3.36 2.67
C GLY A 158 -20.61 -3.53 1.62
N LYS A 159 -19.76 -2.52 1.42
CA LYS A 159 -18.67 -2.54 0.42
C LYS A 159 -17.42 -3.28 0.90
N ALA A 160 -17.41 -3.73 2.15
CA ALA A 160 -16.31 -4.51 2.70
C ALA A 160 -16.16 -5.84 1.98
N ARG A 161 -14.96 -6.10 1.45
CA ARG A 161 -14.63 -7.42 0.87
C ARG A 161 -14.42 -8.46 1.94
N GLN A 162 -13.87 -8.01 3.06
CA GLN A 162 -13.69 -8.80 4.26
C GLN A 162 -13.73 -7.86 5.45
N THR A 163 -14.33 -8.31 6.55
CA THR A 163 -14.25 -7.62 7.84
C THR A 163 -13.53 -8.54 8.81
N ILE A 164 -12.48 -8.03 9.44
CA ILE A 164 -11.64 -8.76 10.40
C ILE A 164 -11.60 -8.00 11.72
N PRO A 165 -11.34 -8.66 12.86
CA PRO A 165 -11.02 -7.94 14.08
C PRO A 165 -9.77 -7.07 13.87
N ALA A 166 -9.80 -5.81 14.30
CA ALA A 166 -8.68 -4.88 14.08
C ALA A 166 -7.37 -5.39 14.72
N HIS A 167 -7.48 -6.07 15.86
CA HIS A 167 -6.34 -6.69 16.54
C HIS A 167 -5.67 -7.80 15.70
N GLN A 168 -6.43 -8.50 14.85
CA GLN A 168 -5.87 -9.54 13.97
C GLN A 168 -4.87 -8.91 12.98
N LEU A 169 -5.25 -7.80 12.34
CA LEU A 169 -4.34 -7.06 11.46
C LEU A 169 -3.18 -6.46 12.26
N TRP A 170 -3.44 -5.93 13.45
CA TRP A 170 -2.39 -5.40 14.32
C TRP A 170 -1.33 -6.45 14.66
N PHE A 171 -1.73 -7.67 15.05
CA PHE A 171 -0.79 -8.76 15.30
C PHE A 171 0.00 -9.14 14.05
N ALA A 172 -0.63 -9.20 12.88
CA ALA A 172 0.08 -9.46 11.63
C ALA A 172 1.14 -8.39 11.30
N ILE A 173 0.86 -7.12 11.63
CA ILE A 173 1.84 -6.02 11.50
C ILE A 173 3.02 -6.24 12.44
N LEU A 174 2.74 -6.55 13.71
CA LEU A 174 3.79 -6.82 14.72
C LEU A 174 4.65 -8.02 14.34
N ASP A 175 4.03 -9.11 13.88
CA ASP A 175 4.74 -10.32 13.44
C ASP A 175 5.68 -10.01 12.27
N SER A 176 5.21 -9.22 11.28
CA SER A 176 6.04 -8.78 10.16
C SER A 176 7.22 -7.92 10.62
N GLN A 177 7.00 -7.03 11.60
CA GLN A 177 8.06 -6.20 12.19
C GLN A 177 9.08 -7.02 12.98
N VAL A 178 8.63 -8.02 13.74
CA VAL A 178 9.52 -8.93 14.48
C VAL A 178 10.39 -9.74 13.51
N GLU A 179 9.81 -10.23 12.41
CA GLU A 179 10.54 -11.06 11.45
C GLU A 179 11.49 -10.25 10.55
N THR A 180 11.07 -9.05 10.12
CA THR A 180 11.75 -8.32 9.03
C THR A 180 12.23 -6.91 9.39
N GLY A 181 11.89 -6.41 10.58
CA GLY A 181 12.10 -5.01 10.98
C GLY A 181 11.21 -4.00 10.26
N THR A 182 10.23 -4.45 9.46
CA THR A 182 9.31 -3.63 8.65
C THR A 182 7.89 -4.22 8.70
N PRO A 183 6.82 -3.47 8.43
CA PRO A 183 6.79 -2.14 7.79
C PRO A 183 7.16 -0.96 8.69
N TYR A 184 7.61 0.14 8.08
CA TYR A 184 7.67 1.44 8.73
C TYR A 184 6.27 1.91 9.14
N MET A 185 6.17 2.64 10.25
CA MET A 185 4.90 3.12 10.79
C MET A 185 4.82 4.63 10.65
N LEU A 186 3.84 5.11 9.87
CA LEU A 186 3.58 6.54 9.71
C LEU A 186 2.10 6.81 9.96
N PHE A 187 1.80 7.85 10.74
CA PHE A 187 0.43 8.21 11.09
C PHE A 187 -0.09 9.28 10.13
N LYS A 188 -0.95 8.87 9.19
CA LYS A 188 -1.52 9.66 8.11
C LYS A 188 -2.11 10.97 8.60
N ASP A 189 -2.94 10.91 9.62
CA ASP A 189 -3.69 12.06 10.10
C ASP A 189 -2.79 13.06 10.81
N ALA A 190 -1.83 12.57 11.60
CA ALA A 190 -0.80 13.41 12.21
C ALA A 190 0.10 14.09 11.18
N CYS A 191 0.49 13.39 10.11
CA CYS A 191 1.30 13.96 9.04
C CYS A 191 0.55 15.04 8.26
N ASN A 192 -0.71 14.79 7.86
CA ASN A 192 -1.48 15.74 7.06
C ASN A 192 -1.93 16.96 7.87
N SER A 193 -2.45 16.77 9.09
CA SER A 193 -2.98 17.86 9.93
C SER A 193 -1.92 18.91 10.32
N LYS A 194 -0.66 18.48 10.47
CA LYS A 194 0.47 19.31 10.91
C LYS A 194 1.40 19.72 9.76
N SER A 195 1.07 19.40 8.52
CA SER A 195 1.86 19.80 7.36
C SER A 195 1.54 21.24 6.96
N ASN A 196 2.58 22.04 6.71
CA ASN A 196 2.42 23.35 6.07
C ASN A 196 1.95 23.23 4.61
N GLN A 197 2.06 22.04 4.01
CA GLN A 197 1.60 21.74 2.65
C GLN A 197 0.15 21.25 2.58
N LYS A 198 -0.60 21.21 3.71
CA LYS A 198 -2.00 20.75 3.72
C LYS A 198 -2.95 21.50 2.76
N ASN A 199 -2.53 22.67 2.28
CA ASN A 199 -3.26 23.48 1.31
C ASN A 199 -3.20 22.94 -0.13
N VAL A 200 -2.34 21.96 -0.42
CA VAL A 200 -2.20 21.37 -1.76
C VAL A 200 -3.04 20.10 -1.97
N GLY A 201 -3.72 19.65 -0.92
CA GLY A 201 -4.36 18.34 -0.85
C GLY A 201 -3.67 17.43 0.14
#